data_AF-A0A353CTS9-F1
#
_entry.id   AF-A0A353CTS9-F1
#
_cell.length_a   1.000
_cell.length_b   1.000
_cell.length_c   1.000
_cell.angle_alpha   90.00
_cell.angle_beta   90.00
_cell.angle_gamma   90.00
#
_symmetry.space_group_name_H-M   'P 1'
#
loop_
_entity.id
_entity.type
_entity.pdbx_description
1 polymer ?
#
loop_
_entity_poly.entity_id
_entity_poly.type
_entity_poly.pdbx_seq_one_letter_code
_entity_poly.pdbx_strand_id
1 'polypeptide(L)'
;AGGWLASARTGLGVLNRDNRTLGLYASLGETPSVMGYELMNGVEKSYSAFGADYALLWDRWELRADLRAGKKSGMNYSALLARLGLNLLGEGRLKLEGQSVYDGMEGMEGWALAAGASYAATPYMTLRAMFEYDETAMDRRAVAQVYYYIPI
;
A
#
# COMPACT_ATOMS: atom_id res chain seq x y z
N ALA A 1 22.75 -5.50 -19.19
CA ALA A 1 22.01 -4.43 -18.52
C ALA A 1 21.99 -4.75 -17.04
N GLY A 2 22.49 -3.84 -16.20
CA GLY A 2 22.56 -3.99 -14.75
C GLY A 2 22.08 -2.70 -14.12
N GLY A 3 20.82 -2.68 -13.69
CA GLY A 3 20.28 -1.54 -12.96
C GLY A 3 20.78 -1.49 -11.52
N TRP A 4 20.76 -0.31 -10.93
CA TRP A 4 21.04 -0.09 -9.51
C TRP A 4 19.95 0.77 -8.89
N LEU A 5 19.68 0.57 -7.61
CA LEU A 5 18.73 1.38 -6.85
C LEU A 5 19.28 1.57 -5.44
N ALA A 6 19.61 2.80 -5.09
CA ALA A 6 19.90 3.19 -3.72
C ALA A 6 18.61 3.69 -3.06
N SER A 7 18.37 3.30 -1.81
CA SER A 7 17.19 3.71 -1.06
C SER A 7 17.53 3.90 0.41
N ALA A 8 16.95 4.92 1.01
CA ALA A 8 17.09 5.22 2.42
C ALA A 8 15.73 5.59 3.01
N ARG A 9 15.48 5.16 4.25
CA ARG A 9 14.29 5.53 5.02
C ARG A 9 14.71 5.81 6.45
N THR A 10 14.17 6.88 7.01
CA THR A 10 14.25 7.18 8.44
C THR A 10 12.84 7.24 8.99
N GLY A 11 12.68 6.93 10.28
CA GLY A 11 11.37 6.92 10.91
C GLY A 11 11.43 7.20 12.40
N LEU A 12 10.33 7.74 12.91
CA LEU A 12 10.11 8.08 14.31
C LEU A 12 8.86 7.35 14.83
N GLY A 13 8.97 6.80 16.03
CA GLY A 13 7.89 6.12 16.73
C GLY A 13 7.75 4.64 16.36
N VAL A 14 7.04 3.91 17.22
CA VAL A 14 6.66 2.50 17.00
C VAL A 14 5.16 2.39 17.21
N LEU A 15 4.39 1.97 16.19
CA LEU A 15 2.92 2.01 16.22
C LEU A 15 2.34 1.28 17.44
N ASN A 16 2.89 0.11 17.79
CA ASN A 16 2.41 -0.70 18.91
C ASN A 16 2.78 -0.16 20.30
N ARG A 17 3.72 0.78 20.39
CA ARG A 17 4.20 1.34 21.67
C ARG A 17 3.76 2.79 21.85
N ASP A 18 3.94 3.58 20.80
CA ASP A 18 3.77 5.03 20.81
C ASP A 18 2.45 5.44 20.11
N ASN A 19 1.67 4.46 19.63
CA ASN A 19 0.41 4.66 18.89
C ASN A 19 0.56 5.48 17.60
N ARG A 20 1.79 5.75 17.16
CA ARG A 20 2.07 6.50 15.94
C ARG A 20 3.42 6.14 15.34
N THR A 21 3.52 6.28 14.03
CA THR A 21 4.80 6.25 13.30
C THR A 21 4.80 7.31 12.22
N LEU A 22 5.94 7.93 11.99
CA LEU A 22 6.18 8.82 10.86
C LEU A 22 7.49 8.41 10.20
N GLY A 23 7.47 8.18 8.90
CA GLY A 23 8.65 7.85 8.10
C GLY A 23 8.84 8.82 6.95
N LEU A 24 10.10 9.03 6.58
CA LEU A 24 10.50 9.71 5.36
C LEU A 24 11.44 8.78 4.61
N TYR A 25 11.25 8.69 3.30
CA TYR A 25 12.09 7.84 2.47
C TYR A 25 12.44 8.52 1.16
N ALA A 26 13.59 8.13 0.62
CA ALA A 26 14.06 8.56 -0.68
C ALA A 26 14.73 7.39 -1.39
N SER A 27 14.62 7.39 -2.71
CA SER A 27 15.21 6.37 -3.56
C SER A 27 15.68 6.99 -4.87
N LEU A 28 16.80 6.51 -5.39
CA LEU A 28 17.39 6.97 -6.64
C LEU A 28 18.12 5.82 -7.32
N GLY A 29 18.07 5.78 -8.64
CA GLY A 29 18.81 4.79 -9.41
C GLY A 29 18.32 4.65 -10.84
N GLU A 30 18.75 3.57 -11.44
CA GLU A 30 18.50 3.20 -12.83
C GLU A 30 17.89 1.81 -12.83
N THR A 31 16.59 1.74 -13.12
CA THR A 31 15.84 0.48 -13.03
C THR A 31 15.62 -0.09 -14.44
N PRO A 32 15.75 -1.41 -14.63
CA PRO A 32 15.43 -2.02 -15.91
C PRO A 32 13.94 -1.86 -16.21
N SER A 33 13.60 -1.49 -17.43
CA SER A 33 12.22 -1.44 -17.88
C SER A 33 11.70 -2.87 -18.06
N VAL A 34 10.68 -3.27 -17.30
CA VAL A 34 10.00 -4.57 -17.44
C VAL A 34 8.55 -4.37 -17.86
N MET A 35 8.08 -5.17 -18.82
CA MET A 35 6.65 -5.35 -19.09
C MET A 35 6.29 -6.82 -18.82
N GLY A 36 5.53 -7.07 -17.76
CA GLY A 36 5.27 -8.43 -17.29
C GLY A 36 6.56 -9.14 -16.85
N TYR A 37 6.83 -10.30 -17.44
CA TYR A 37 8.05 -11.08 -17.19
C TYR A 37 9.17 -10.80 -18.21
N GLU A 38 8.95 -9.88 -19.16
CA GLU A 38 9.92 -9.57 -20.20
C GLU A 38 10.66 -8.27 -19.90
N LEU A 39 12.00 -8.35 -19.97
CA LEU A 39 12.88 -7.18 -19.93
C LEU A 39 12.76 -6.43 -21.26
N MET A 40 12.18 -5.25 -21.24
CA MET A 40 12.06 -4.42 -22.42
C MET A 40 13.39 -3.73 -22.74
N ASN A 41 13.96 -4.08 -23.90
CA ASN A 41 15.04 -3.38 -24.60
C ASN A 41 16.32 -3.05 -23.84
N GLY A 42 16.56 -3.61 -22.65
CA GLY A 42 17.84 -3.47 -21.93
C GLY A 42 18.28 -2.04 -21.63
N VAL A 43 17.42 -1.04 -21.86
CA VAL A 43 17.69 0.36 -21.56
C VAL A 43 17.22 0.61 -20.14
N GLU A 44 18.19 0.88 -19.28
CA GLU A 44 17.96 1.32 -17.92
C GLU A 44 17.30 2.69 -17.93
N LYS A 45 16.31 2.88 -17.04
CA LYS A 45 15.55 4.11 -16.96
C LYS A 45 15.75 4.75 -15.60
N SER A 46 16.02 6.05 -15.61
CA SER A 46 16.20 6.81 -14.38
C SER A 46 14.95 6.76 -13.52
N TYR A 47 15.18 6.58 -12.23
CA TYR A 47 14.17 6.51 -11.20
C TYR A 47 14.63 7.36 -10.02
N SER A 48 13.75 8.24 -9.56
CA SER A 48 13.89 8.93 -8.30
C SER A 48 12.54 9.00 -7.62
N ALA A 49 12.54 8.87 -6.29
CA ALA A 49 11.36 9.06 -5.49
C ALA A 49 11.74 9.66 -4.15
N PHE A 50 10.87 10.48 -3.61
CA PHE A 50 10.83 10.83 -2.21
C PHE A 50 9.41 10.62 -1.71
N GLY A 51 9.27 10.36 -0.41
CA GLY A 51 7.97 10.11 0.16
C GLY A 51 7.97 10.17 1.67
N ALA A 52 6.75 10.12 2.19
CA ALA A 52 6.46 10.12 3.60
C ALA A 52 5.40 9.07 3.90
N ASP A 53 5.54 8.39 5.02
CA ASP A 53 4.54 7.45 5.52
C ASP A 53 4.14 7.83 6.95
N TYR A 54 2.86 7.66 7.26
CA TYR A 54 2.30 7.97 8.56
C TYR A 54 1.35 6.86 8.99
N ALA A 55 1.42 6.47 10.25
CA ALA A 55 0.42 5.62 10.87
C ALA A 55 0.04 6.15 12.24
N LEU A 56 -1.25 6.05 12.57
CA LEU A 56 -1.82 6.45 13.84
C LEU A 56 -2.82 5.38 14.29
N LEU A 57 -2.65 4.91 15.51
CA LEU A 57 -3.63 4.10 16.21
C LEU A 57 -4.26 4.98 17.30
N TRP A 58 -5.54 5.28 17.18
CA TRP A 58 -6.26 6.08 18.15
C TRP A 58 -7.50 5.33 18.64
N ASP A 59 -7.39 4.79 19.86
CA ASP A 59 -8.39 3.88 20.42
C ASP A 59 -8.64 2.68 19.48
N ARG A 60 -9.81 2.63 18.84
CA ARG A 60 -10.20 1.58 17.89
C ARG A 60 -9.88 1.93 16.44
N TRP A 61 -9.52 3.17 16.16
CA TRP A 61 -9.25 3.67 14.82
C TRP A 61 -7.78 3.48 14.45
N GLU A 62 -7.55 3.04 13.23
CA GLU A 62 -6.22 2.90 12.64
C GLU A 62 -6.18 3.70 11.33
N LEU A 63 -5.33 4.71 11.26
CA LEU A 63 -5.08 5.47 10.04
C LEU A 63 -3.68 5.12 9.54
N ARG A 64 -3.56 4.85 8.24
CA ARG A 64 -2.27 4.77 7.55
C ARG A 64 -2.32 5.62 6.30
N ALA A 65 -1.25 6.36 6.04
CA ALA A 65 -1.08 7.12 4.81
C ALA A 65 0.35 6.95 4.29
N ASP A 66 0.51 6.91 2.98
CA ASP A 66 1.80 6.94 2.29
C ASP A 66 1.68 7.92 1.12
N LEU A 67 2.62 8.83 1.01
CA LEU A 67 2.73 9.80 -0.06
C LEU A 67 4.07 9.60 -0.75
N ARG A 68 4.06 9.54 -2.07
CA ARG A 68 5.26 9.42 -2.89
C ARG A 68 5.18 10.36 -4.07
N ALA A 69 6.31 10.95 -4.43
CA ALA A 69 6.44 11.66 -5.70
C ALA A 69 7.86 11.50 -6.23
N GLY A 70 8.02 11.67 -7.54
CA GLY A 70 9.33 11.63 -8.15
C GLY A 70 9.28 11.51 -9.66
N LYS A 71 10.32 10.91 -10.23
CA LYS A 71 10.44 10.66 -11.67
C LYS A 71 10.69 9.20 -11.94
N LYS A 72 10.00 8.67 -12.94
CA LYS A 72 10.20 7.32 -13.45
C LYS A 72 10.25 7.40 -14.96
N SER A 73 11.35 6.95 -15.56
CA SER A 73 11.48 6.94 -17.02
C SER A 73 11.36 8.32 -17.68
N GLY A 74 11.82 9.36 -16.98
CA GLY A 74 11.70 10.76 -17.44
C GLY A 74 10.35 11.42 -17.17
N MET A 75 9.31 10.66 -16.82
CA MET A 75 7.98 11.17 -16.49
C MET A 75 7.88 11.47 -15.00
N ASN A 76 7.23 12.57 -14.64
CA ASN A 76 6.85 12.82 -13.26
C ASN A 76 5.74 11.85 -12.84
N TYR A 77 5.79 11.41 -11.58
CA TYR A 77 4.73 10.64 -10.98
C TYR A 77 4.49 11.05 -9.54
N SER A 78 3.28 10.80 -9.06
CA SER A 78 2.82 10.99 -7.69
C SER A 78 1.88 9.87 -7.32
N ALA A 79 2.00 9.37 -6.10
CA ALA A 79 1.12 8.34 -5.57
C ALA A 79 0.73 8.68 -4.13
N LEU A 80 -0.51 8.37 -3.79
CA LEU A 80 -1.04 8.49 -2.44
C LEU A 80 -1.72 7.18 -2.09
N LEU A 81 -1.45 6.66 -0.90
CA LEU A 81 -2.24 5.62 -0.26
C LEU A 81 -2.80 6.20 1.03
N ALA A 82 -4.10 6.02 1.26
CA ALA A 82 -4.74 6.29 2.53
C ALA A 82 -5.59 5.08 2.91
N ARG A 83 -5.45 4.61 4.15
CA ARG A 83 -6.22 3.50 4.70
C ARG A 83 -6.75 3.87 6.07
N LEU A 84 -8.05 3.74 6.25
CA LEU A 84 -8.73 3.92 7.53
C LEU A 84 -9.31 2.57 7.96
N GLY A 85 -8.99 2.15 9.17
CA GLY A 85 -9.46 0.93 9.80
C GLY A 85 -10.20 1.23 11.10
N LEU A 86 -11.21 0.42 11.39
CA LEU A 86 -11.94 0.44 12.65
C LEU A 86 -11.96 -0.97 13.23
N ASN A 87 -11.34 -1.13 14.39
CA ASN A 87 -11.31 -2.38 15.14
C ASN A 87 -12.51 -2.45 16.09
N LEU A 88 -13.34 -3.47 15.93
CA LEU A 88 -14.58 -3.72 16.63
C LEU A 88 -14.50 -5.06 17.38
N LEU A 89 -15.43 -5.22 18.33
CA LEU A 89 -15.52 -6.36 19.25
C LEU A 89 -14.32 -6.45 20.21
N GLY A 90 -14.44 -7.32 21.22
CA GLY A 90 -13.33 -7.61 22.12
C GLY A 90 -12.14 -8.17 21.35
N GLU A 91 -10.92 -7.76 21.74
CA GLU A 91 -9.65 -8.20 21.13
C GLU A 91 -9.50 -7.86 19.62
N GLY A 92 -10.32 -6.95 19.07
CA GLY A 92 -10.23 -6.56 17.66
C GLY A 92 -10.66 -7.65 16.70
N ARG A 93 -11.57 -8.55 17.13
CA ARG A 93 -12.02 -9.69 16.33
C ARG A 93 -12.75 -9.32 15.03
N LEU A 94 -13.31 -8.12 14.92
CA LEU A 94 -13.88 -7.61 13.68
C LEU A 94 -13.12 -6.35 13.28
N LYS A 95 -12.69 -6.25 12.03
CA LYS A 95 -12.08 -5.04 11.48
C LYS A 95 -12.82 -4.63 10.22
N LEU A 96 -13.16 -3.35 10.13
CA LEU A 96 -13.63 -2.71 8.90
C LEU A 96 -12.52 -1.84 8.37
N GLU A 97 -12.22 -1.90 7.08
CA GLU A 97 -11.16 -1.12 6.45
C GLU A 97 -11.68 -0.46 5.17
N GLY A 98 -11.37 0.81 5.00
CA GLY A 98 -11.49 1.54 3.74
C GLY A 98 -10.11 1.97 3.29
N GLN A 99 -9.85 1.88 1.99
CA GLN A 99 -8.59 2.28 1.38
C GLN A 99 -8.85 3.09 0.11
N SER A 100 -8.05 4.11 -0.08
CA SER A 100 -7.93 4.86 -1.33
C SER A 100 -6.49 4.85 -1.78
N VAL A 101 -6.27 4.60 -3.06
CA VAL A 101 -4.97 4.67 -3.72
C VAL A 101 -5.13 5.58 -4.92
N TYR A 102 -4.31 6.62 -5.00
CA TYR A 102 -4.12 7.43 -6.19
C TYR A 102 -2.78 7.09 -6.80
N ASP A 103 -2.77 6.87 -8.11
CA ASP A 103 -1.56 6.74 -8.91
C ASP A 103 -1.68 7.70 -10.09
N GLY A 104 -0.76 8.66 -10.15
CA GLY A 104 -0.68 9.64 -11.22
C GLY A 104 0.71 9.61 -11.84
N MET A 105 0.77 9.31 -13.13
CA MET A 105 1.95 9.44 -13.97
C MET A 105 1.57 10.31 -15.18
N GLU A 106 2.48 11.12 -15.73
CA GLU A 106 2.16 12.06 -16.82
C GLU A 106 1.25 11.45 -17.92
N GLY A 107 0.02 11.96 -18.01
CA GLY A 107 -0.99 11.54 -19.00
C GLY A 107 -1.88 10.35 -18.58
N MET A 108 -1.65 9.74 -17.42
CA MET A 108 -2.47 8.66 -16.86
C MET A 108 -2.57 8.81 -15.33
N GLU A 109 -3.77 9.16 -14.86
CA GLU A 109 -4.06 9.31 -13.44
C GLU A 109 -5.33 8.53 -13.11
N GLY A 110 -5.42 8.00 -11.90
CA GLY A 110 -6.67 7.40 -11.46
C GLY A 110 -6.66 6.96 -10.01
N TRP A 111 -7.84 6.57 -9.57
CA TRP A 111 -8.10 6.14 -8.20
C TRP A 111 -8.49 4.66 -8.15
N ALA A 112 -7.94 3.96 -7.18
CA ALA A 112 -8.45 2.67 -6.73
C ALA A 112 -9.02 2.81 -5.32
N LEU A 113 -10.29 2.48 -5.17
CA LEU A 113 -11.01 2.52 -3.90
C LEU A 113 -11.33 1.10 -3.46
N ALA A 114 -11.04 0.78 -2.21
CA ALA A 114 -11.36 -0.52 -1.64
C ALA A 114 -12.05 -0.39 -0.29
N ALA A 115 -12.96 -1.31 -0.01
CA ALA A 115 -13.57 -1.48 1.30
C ALA A 115 -13.58 -2.96 1.66
N GLY A 116 -13.36 -3.29 2.92
CA GLY A 116 -13.30 -4.67 3.36
C GLY A 116 -13.66 -4.85 4.81
N ALA A 117 -13.97 -6.09 5.15
CA ALA A 117 -14.20 -6.54 6.51
C ALA A 117 -13.39 -7.82 6.76
N SER A 118 -12.81 -7.95 7.95
CA SER A 118 -12.22 -9.19 8.42
C SER A 118 -12.76 -9.57 9.79
N TYR A 119 -13.13 -10.83 9.95
CA TYR A 119 -13.72 -11.35 11.18
C TYR A 119 -13.02 -12.63 11.63
N ALA A 120 -12.44 -12.59 12.83
CA ALA A 120 -11.88 -13.74 13.53
C ALA A 120 -13.03 -14.53 14.20
N ALA A 121 -13.60 -15.48 13.45
CA ALA A 121 -14.69 -16.33 13.90
C ALA A 121 -14.26 -17.25 15.05
N THR A 122 -13.03 -17.77 14.99
CA THR A 122 -12.38 -18.53 16.07
C THR A 122 -10.90 -18.14 16.12
N PRO A 123 -10.13 -18.54 17.16
CA PRO A 123 -8.68 -18.33 17.20
C PRO A 123 -7.92 -18.94 16.01
N TYR A 124 -8.54 -19.91 15.32
CA TYR A 124 -7.96 -20.65 14.21
C TYR A 124 -8.58 -20.28 12.86
N MET A 125 -9.63 -19.45 12.82
CA MET A 125 -10.37 -19.17 11.59
C MET A 125 -10.68 -17.68 11.44
N THR A 126 -10.25 -17.12 10.31
CA THR A 126 -10.51 -15.73 9.93
C THR A 126 -11.18 -15.67 8.56
N LEU A 127 -12.29 -14.95 8.50
CA LEU A 127 -13.00 -14.63 7.26
C LEU A 127 -12.63 -13.22 6.83
N ARG A 128 -12.34 -13.01 5.55
CA ARG A 128 -12.14 -11.67 4.99
C ARG A 128 -12.93 -11.51 3.70
N ALA A 129 -13.59 -10.38 3.56
CA ALA A 129 -14.24 -9.96 2.33
C ALA A 129 -13.73 -8.56 1.95
N MET A 130 -13.52 -8.34 0.66
CA MET A 130 -13.07 -7.07 0.13
C MET A 130 -13.77 -6.79 -1.19
N PHE A 131 -14.12 -5.53 -1.41
CA PHE A 131 -14.55 -4.99 -2.68
C PHE A 131 -13.58 -3.89 -3.11
N GLU A 132 -13.23 -3.86 -4.39
CA GLU A 132 -12.31 -2.90 -4.98
C GLU A 132 -12.90 -2.37 -6.29
N TYR A 133 -12.71 -1.08 -6.53
CA TYR A 133 -13.04 -0.38 -7.75
C TYR A 133 -11.80 0.37 -8.23
N ASP A 134 -11.37 0.10 -9.47
CA ASP A 134 -10.24 0.77 -10.13
C ASP A 134 -10.78 1.61 -11.28
N GLU A 135 -10.61 2.93 -11.19
CA GLU A 135 -11.08 3.88 -12.19
C GLU A 135 -10.30 3.77 -13.50
N THR A 136 -8.98 3.58 -13.43
CA THR A 136 -8.10 3.51 -14.60
C THR A 136 -8.40 2.29 -15.45
N ALA A 137 -8.63 1.14 -14.81
CA ALA A 137 -8.99 -0.10 -15.47
C ALA A 137 -10.50 -0.24 -15.75
N MET A 138 -11.33 0.65 -15.19
CA MET A 138 -12.78 0.51 -15.12
C MET A 138 -13.23 -0.85 -14.57
N ASP A 139 -12.45 -1.41 -13.63
CA ASP A 139 -12.64 -2.77 -13.10
C ASP A 139 -13.29 -2.74 -11.71
N ARG A 140 -14.03 -3.81 -11.41
CA ARG A 140 -14.69 -4.03 -10.12
C ARG A 140 -14.43 -5.45 -9.67
N ARG A 141 -13.81 -5.59 -8.50
CA ARG A 141 -13.40 -6.89 -7.98
C ARG A 141 -13.97 -7.12 -6.59
N ALA A 142 -14.57 -8.29 -6.39
CA ALA A 142 -14.97 -8.79 -5.08
C ALA A 142 -14.13 -10.02 -4.75
N VAL A 143 -13.58 -10.05 -3.53
CA VAL A 143 -12.73 -11.14 -3.05
C VAL A 143 -13.23 -11.60 -1.70
N ALA A 144 -13.42 -12.91 -1.54
CA ALA A 144 -13.66 -13.55 -0.25
C ALA A 144 -12.54 -14.54 0.05
N GLN A 145 -12.05 -14.52 1.29
CA GLN A 145 -10.95 -15.34 1.76
C GLN A 145 -11.32 -15.99 3.08
N VAL A 146 -10.94 -17.25 3.23
CA VAL A 146 -11.05 -18.01 4.48
C VAL A 146 -9.65 -18.47 4.84
N TYR A 147 -9.17 -18.05 6.00
CA TYR A 147 -7.90 -18.46 6.57
C TYR A 147 -8.15 -19.45 7.70
N TYR A 148 -7.47 -20.59 7.65
CA TYR A 148 -7.47 -21.58 8.72
C TYR A 148 -6.03 -21.80 9.21
N TYR A 149 -5.80 -21.59 10.50
CA TYR A 149 -4.50 -21.69 11.14
C TYR A 149 -4.38 -23.02 11.86
N ILE A 150 -3.42 -23.84 11.47
CA ILE A 150 -3.14 -25.12 12.11
C ILE A 150 -2.34 -24.84 13.39
N PRO A 151 -2.81 -25.27 14.58
CA PRO A 151 -2.02 -25.17 15.80
C PRO A 151 -0.77 -26.05 15.66
N ILE A 152 0.40 -25.45 15.96
CA ILE A 152 1.70 -26.13 16.05
C ILE A 152 1.96 -26.42 17.53
#